data_AF-A0A552KR92-F1
#
_entry.id   AF-A0A552KR92-F1
#
_cell.length_a   1.000
_cell.length_b   1.000
_cell.length_c   1.000
_cell.angle_alpha   90.00
_cell.angle_beta   90.00
_cell.angle_gamma   90.00
#
_symmetry.space_group_name_H-M   'P 1'
#
loop_
_entity.id
_entity.type
_entity.pdbx_description
1 polymer ?
#
loop_
_entity_poly.entity_id
_entity_poly.type
_entity_poly.pdbx_seq_one_letter_code
_entity_poly.pdbx_strand_id
1 'polypeptide(L)'
;IYETSENPTEGMLSISEWLAKSSSVFTKSCQTIRNWFGEIISYFERRTTNGVVEGINNKLKLIKRRGYGFRNFRNFWVRSMLSWHLVC
;
A
#
# COMPACT_ATOMS: atom_id res chain seq x y z
N ILE A 1 -0.18 -10.35 -13.10
CA ILE A 1 -0.99 -10.82 -11.95
C ILE A 1 -2.12 -9.83 -11.66
N TYR A 2 -1.89 -8.68 -11.00
CA TYR A 2 -2.99 -7.78 -10.61
C TYR A 2 -3.74 -7.08 -11.77
N GLU A 3 -3.04 -6.73 -12.85
CA GLU A 3 -3.67 -6.09 -14.03
C GLU A 3 -4.24 -7.09 -15.04
N THR A 4 -3.78 -8.35 -14.98
CA THR A 4 -4.08 -9.38 -15.98
C THR A 4 -5.15 -10.35 -15.54
N SER A 5 -5.19 -10.71 -14.26
CA SER A 5 -6.15 -11.70 -13.76
C SER A 5 -7.49 -11.03 -13.52
N GLU A 6 -8.54 -11.49 -14.19
CA GLU A 6 -9.88 -10.86 -14.09
C GLU A 6 -10.61 -11.29 -12.82
N ASN A 7 -10.43 -12.55 -12.42
CA ASN A 7 -11.19 -13.21 -11.35
C ASN A 7 -10.30 -13.61 -10.15
N PRO A 8 -10.86 -13.72 -8.93
CA PRO A 8 -10.12 -14.09 -7.73
C PRO A 8 -9.38 -15.43 -7.84
N THR A 9 -9.99 -16.41 -8.52
CA THR A 9 -9.40 -17.75 -8.72
C THR A 9 -8.11 -17.69 -9.54
N GLU A 10 -8.11 -16.88 -10.60
CA GLU A 10 -6.95 -16.71 -11.48
C GLU A 10 -5.85 -15.93 -10.78
N GLY A 11 -6.22 -14.89 -10.02
CA GLY A 11 -5.31 -14.14 -9.17
C GLY A 11 -4.67 -15.03 -8.10
N MET A 12 -5.47 -15.88 -7.45
CA MET A 12 -5.00 -16.86 -6.45
C MET A 12 -4.00 -17.84 -7.04
N LEU A 13 -4.30 -18.41 -8.21
CA LEU A 13 -3.40 -19.35 -8.88
C LEU A 13 -2.07 -18.66 -9.22
N SER A 14 -2.14 -17.50 -9.87
CA SER A 14 -0.96 -16.74 -10.30
C SER A 14 -0.06 -16.32 -9.13
N ILE A 15 -0.65 -15.89 -8.01
CA ILE A 15 0.13 -15.52 -6.81
C ILE A 15 0.76 -16.77 -6.17
N SER A 16 0.04 -17.90 -6.14
CA SER A 16 0.56 -19.15 -5.58
C SER A 16 1.75 -19.69 -6.38
N GLU A 17 1.67 -19.66 -7.70
CA GLU A 17 2.78 -20.01 -8.60
C GLU A 17 3.98 -19.09 -8.40
N TRP A 18 3.74 -17.79 -8.28
CA TRP A 18 4.81 -16.83 -8.00
C TRP A 18 5.47 -17.08 -6.64
N LEU A 19 4.68 -17.35 -5.59
CA LEU A 19 5.21 -17.67 -4.26
C LEU A 19 6.08 -18.93 -4.28
N ALA A 20 5.68 -19.96 -5.02
CA ALA A 20 6.46 -21.18 -5.16
C ALA A 20 7.82 -20.90 -5.83
N LYS A 21 7.83 -20.09 -6.90
CA LYS A 21 9.06 -19.70 -7.61
C LYS A 21 9.96 -18.79 -6.79
N SER A 22 9.40 -17.87 -6.01
CA SER A 22 10.12 -16.81 -5.33
C SER A 22 10.51 -17.12 -3.88
N SER A 23 10.03 -18.22 -3.30
CA SER A 23 10.24 -18.56 -1.88
C SER A 23 11.72 -18.70 -1.50
N SER A 24 12.58 -19.13 -2.42
CA SER A 24 14.03 -19.30 -2.21
C SER A 24 14.79 -17.96 -2.18
N VAL A 25 14.28 -16.94 -2.88
CA VAL A 25 14.95 -15.62 -3.01
C VAL A 25 14.36 -14.61 -2.04
N PHE A 26 13.05 -14.63 -1.82
CA PHE A 26 12.31 -13.62 -1.05
C PHE A 26 11.52 -14.22 0.10
N THR A 27 12.18 -15.03 0.94
CA THR A 27 11.51 -15.79 2.01
C THR A 27 10.66 -14.93 2.95
N LYS A 28 11.18 -13.77 3.38
CA LYS A 28 10.43 -12.83 4.25
C LYS A 28 9.22 -12.22 3.55
N SER A 29 9.39 -11.75 2.32
CA SER A 29 8.29 -11.16 1.54
C SER A 29 7.21 -12.19 1.25
N CYS A 30 7.59 -13.42 0.91
CA CYS A 30 6.66 -14.53 0.71
C CYS A 30 5.89 -14.86 1.99
N GLN A 31 6.54 -14.79 3.16
CA GLN A 31 5.85 -14.96 4.44
C GLN A 31 4.81 -13.86 4.68
N THR A 32 5.17 -12.60 4.43
CA THR A 32 4.21 -11.49 4.54
C THR A 32 3.02 -11.69 3.59
N ILE A 33 3.26 -12.05 2.33
CA ILE A 33 2.19 -12.29 1.37
C ILE A 33 1.29 -13.44 1.81
N ARG A 34 1.84 -14.52 2.38
CA ARG A 34 1.04 -15.62 2.95
C ARG A 34 0.18 -15.17 4.13
N ASN A 35 0.73 -14.32 5.00
CA ASN A 35 -0.01 -13.81 6.16
C ASN A 35 -1.21 -12.93 5.76
N TRP A 36 -1.08 -12.14 4.69
CA TRP A 36 -2.09 -11.21 4.18
C TRP A 36 -2.84 -11.74 2.94
N PHE A 37 -2.74 -13.05 2.68
CA PHE A 37 -3.18 -13.64 1.43
C PHE A 37 -4.69 -13.44 1.20
N GLY A 38 -5.50 -13.56 2.25
CA GLY A 38 -6.95 -13.36 2.17
C GLY A 38 -7.34 -11.95 1.69
N GLU A 39 -6.73 -10.90 2.24
CA GLU A 39 -7.01 -9.53 1.83
C GLU A 39 -6.51 -9.26 0.41
N ILE A 40 -5.37 -9.84 0.04
CA ILE A 40 -4.80 -9.75 -1.30
C ILE A 40 -5.73 -10.40 -2.33
N ILE A 41 -6.36 -11.54 -2.03
CA ILE A 41 -7.33 -12.16 -2.95
C ILE A 41 -8.62 -11.35 -3.03
N SER A 42 -9.10 -10.77 -1.93
CA SER A 42 -10.31 -9.92 -1.92
C SER A 42 -10.17 -8.68 -2.81
N TYR A 43 -8.95 -8.20 -3.06
CA TYR A 43 -8.70 -7.14 -4.04
C TYR A 43 -9.22 -7.48 -5.44
N PHE A 44 -9.11 -8.73 -5.88
CA PHE A 44 -9.53 -9.13 -7.24
C PHE A 44 -11.05 -9.09 -7.42
N GLU A 45 -11.82 -9.20 -6.33
CA GLU A 45 -13.29 -9.05 -6.36
C GLU A 45 -13.70 -7.58 -6.48
N ARG A 46 -13.06 -6.70 -5.72
CA ARG A 46 -13.52 -5.30 -5.55
C ARG A 46 -12.75 -4.27 -6.35
N ARG A 47 -11.57 -4.62 -6.88
CA ARG A 47 -10.66 -3.73 -7.62
C ARG A 47 -10.42 -2.39 -6.93
N THR A 48 -10.30 -2.42 -5.61
CA THR A 48 -10.14 -1.21 -4.79
C THR A 48 -8.85 -0.49 -5.15
N THR A 49 -8.94 0.78 -5.55
CA THR A 49 -7.75 1.54 -5.94
C THR A 49 -7.02 2.08 -4.70
N ASN A 50 -5.69 2.07 -4.74
CA ASN A 50 -4.86 2.71 -3.69
C ASN A 50 -4.70 4.23 -3.90
N GLY A 51 -5.35 4.82 -4.92
CA GLY A 51 -5.10 6.21 -5.34
C GLY A 51 -5.37 7.24 -4.24
N VAL A 52 -6.43 7.06 -3.45
CA VAL A 52 -6.72 7.96 -2.31
C VAL A 52 -5.61 7.88 -1.25
N VAL A 53 -5.19 6.66 -0.90
CA VAL A 53 -4.13 6.42 0.10
C VAL A 53 -2.79 6.95 -0.39
N GLU A 54 -2.48 6.77 -1.68
CA GLU A 54 -1.27 7.32 -2.31
C GLU A 54 -1.28 8.85 -2.31
N GLY A 55 -2.41 9.48 -2.62
CA GLY A 55 -2.58 10.92 -2.54
C GLY A 55 -2.32 11.46 -1.14
N ILE A 56 -2.88 10.80 -0.12
CA ILE A 56 -2.65 11.12 1.30
C ILE A 56 -1.16 10.98 1.64
N ASN A 57 -0.54 9.85 1.29
CA ASN A 57 0.88 9.60 1.56
C ASN A 57 1.78 10.63 0.87
N ASN A 58 1.48 11.04 -0.37
CA ASN A 58 2.24 12.04 -1.09
C ASN A 58 2.13 13.42 -0.44
N LYS A 59 0.93 13.84 -0.01
CA LYS A 59 0.74 15.11 0.70
C LYS A 59 1.50 15.13 2.03
N LEU A 60 1.43 14.04 2.81
CA LEU A 60 2.20 13.90 4.05
C LEU A 60 3.72 13.92 3.81
N LYS A 61 4.21 13.22 2.78
CA LYS A 61 5.63 13.25 2.37
C LYS A 61 6.06 14.65 1.99
N LEU A 62 5.23 15.40 1.25
CA LEU A 62 5.52 16.79 0.87
C LEU A 62 5.67 17.70 2.10
N ILE A 63 4.74 17.59 3.06
CA ILE A 63 4.79 18.35 4.32
C ILE A 63 6.08 18.04 5.08
N LYS A 64 6.44 16.75 5.19
CA LYS A 64 7.69 16.32 5.83
C LYS A 64 8.93 16.90 5.14
N ARG A 65 8.98 16.92 3.80
CA ARG A 65 10.09 17.50 3.02
C ARG A 65 10.19 19.01 3.21
N ARG A 66 9.08 19.74 3.14
CA ARG A 66 9.04 21.21 3.35
C ARG A 66 9.44 21.62 4.76
N GLY A 67 9.21 20.75 5.76
CA GLY A 67 9.64 20.96 7.13
C GLY A 67 11.10 20.61 7.42
N TYR A 68 11.88 20.15 6.43
CA TYR A 68 13.26 19.65 6.59
C TYR A 68 13.43 18.60 7.70
N GLY A 69 12.36 17.84 7.98
CA GLY A 69 12.31 16.90 9.10
C GLY A 69 11.77 17.53 10.38
N PHE A 70 10.60 17.07 10.81
CA PHE A 70 10.03 17.45 12.10
C PHE A 70 10.71 16.66 13.23
N ARG A 71 11.35 17.36 14.16
CA ARG A 71 11.88 16.75 15.40
C ARG A 71 10.78 16.31 16.36
N ASN A 72 9.65 17.02 16.37
CA ASN A 72 8.49 16.73 17.20
C ASN A 72 7.31 16.30 16.33
N PHE A 73 6.76 15.11 16.59
CA PHE A 73 5.61 14.57 15.88
C PHE A 73 4.36 15.48 15.99
N ARG A 74 4.16 16.15 17.12
CA ARG A 74 3.06 17.10 17.31
C ARG A 74 3.09 18.22 16.27
N ASN A 75 4.27 18.72 15.92
CA ASN A 75 4.42 19.79 14.92
C ASN A 75 4.13 19.28 13.50
N PHE A 76 4.49 18.02 13.20
CA PHE A 76 4.08 17.37 11.95
C PHE A 76 2.56 17.24 11.90
N TRP A 77 1.94 16.72 12.96
CA TRP A 77 0.50 16.50 13.03
C TRP A 77 -0.30 17.80 12.86
N VAL A 78 0.06 18.87 13.56
CA VAL A 78 -0.60 20.18 13.43
C VAL A 78 -0.51 20.71 11.99
N ARG A 79 0.67 20.62 11.36
CA ARG A 79 0.85 21.08 9.97
C ARG A 79 0.12 20.20 8.97
N SER A 80 0.05 18.89 9.20
CA SER A 80 -0.80 17.98 8.43
C SER A 80 -2.25 18.41 8.52
N MET A 81 -2.80 18.54 9.73
CA MET A 81 -4.20 18.95 9.97
C MET A 81 -4.54 20.29 9.32
N LEU A 82 -3.67 21.30 9.47
CA LEU A 82 -3.85 22.61 8.82
C LEU A 82 -3.85 22.50 7.29
N SER A 83 -2.95 21.70 6.72
CA SER A 83 -2.87 21.50 5.27
C SER A 83 -4.08 20.73 4.70
N TRP A 84 -4.79 19.98 5.53
CA TRP A 84 -6.05 19.32 5.16
C TRP A 84 -7.24 20.28 5.21
N HIS A 85 -7.30 21.18 6.19
CA HIS A 85 -8.42 22.12 6.37
C HIS A 85 -8.36 23.37 5.49
N LEU A 86 -7.15 23.85 5.14
CA LEU A 86 -6.97 25.13 4.40
C LEU A 86 -6.83 24.96 2.88
N VAL A 87 -6.95 23.74 2.36
CA VAL A 87 -6.81 23.41 0.93
C VAL A 87 -8.11 22.80 0.37
N CYS A 88 -9.22 22.93 1.10
CA CYS A 88 -10.58 22.75 0.59
C CYS A 88 -11.19 24.11 0.26
#